data_AF-A0A7X0GU75-F1
#
_entry.id   AF-A0A7X0GU75-F1
#
_cell.length_a   1.000
_cell.length_b   1.000
_cell.length_c   1.000
_cell.angle_alpha   90.00
_cell.angle_beta   90.00
_cell.angle_gamma   90.00
#
_symmetry.space_group_name_H-M   'P 1'
#
loop_
_entity.id
_entity.type
_entity.pdbx_description
1 polymer ?
#
loop_
_entity_poly.entity_id
_entity_poly.type
_entity_poly.pdbx_seq_one_letter_code
_entity_poly.pdbx_strand_id
1 'polypeptide(L)' 'MINGQFIKLGPRHAGKIVTVVIEDTHYRILHGEDELAVRPRKNLGPISRLYVKGMGTQKDRQGSPDDKPSRKS' A
#
# COMPACT_ATOMS: atom_id res chain seq x y z
N MET A 1 3.84 -2.77 4.51
CA MET A 1 4.80 -3.80 4.06
C MET A 1 4.39 -4.26 2.68
N ILE A 2 5.33 -4.29 1.75
CA ILE A 2 5.10 -4.70 0.36
C ILE A 2 6.02 -5.88 0.10
N ASN A 3 5.44 -7.04 -0.24
CA ASN A 3 6.19 -8.27 -0.52
C ASN A 3 7.26 -8.61 0.56
N GLY A 4 6.88 -8.58 1.85
CA GLY A 4 7.81 -8.83 2.96
C GLY A 4 8.79 -7.68 3.26
N GLN A 5 8.84 -6.64 2.44
CA GLN A 5 9.70 -5.48 2.65
C GLN A 5 8.97 -4.37 3.42
N PHE A 6 9.54 -3.99 4.57
CA PHE A 6 9.07 -2.85 5.34
C PHE A 6 9.41 -1.53 4.65
N ILE A 7 8.40 -0.68 4.48
CA ILE A 7 8.57 0.68 3.98
C ILE A 7 8.46 1.61 5.19
N LYS A 8 9.61 2.09 5.69
CA LYS A 8 9.69 3.01 6.83
C LYS A 8 9.81 4.44 6.31
N LEU A 9 8.84 5.29 6.64
CA LEU A 9 8.86 6.72 6.30
C LEU A 9 9.32 7.60 7.48
N GLY A 10 9.07 7.15 8.71
CA GLY A 10 9.44 7.88 9.92
C GLY A 10 8.41 8.93 10.34
N PRO A 11 8.54 9.47 11.57
CA PRO A 11 7.52 10.30 12.19
C PRO A 11 7.28 11.65 11.48
N ARG A 12 8.26 12.17 10.73
CA ARG A 12 8.14 13.41 9.95
C ARG A 12 6.99 13.37 8.92
N HIS A 13 6.57 12.19 8.50
CA HIS A 13 5.51 12.01 7.50
C HIS A 13 4.18 11.54 8.14
N ALA A 14 4.05 11.61 9.47
CA ALA A 14 2.81 11.28 10.16
C ALA A 14 1.65 12.17 9.70
N GLY A 15 0.45 11.59 9.57
CA GLY A 15 -0.75 12.29 9.09
C GLY A 15 -0.83 12.50 7.58
N LYS A 16 0.25 12.24 6.82
CA LYS A 16 0.23 12.33 5.36
C LYS A 16 -0.36 11.07 4.74
N ILE A 17 -1.26 11.22 3.76
CA ILE A 17 -1.61 10.14 2.84
C ILE A 17 -0.48 10.02 1.83
N VAL A 18 0.04 8.80 1.69
CA VAL A 18 1.17 8.51 0.81
C VAL A 18 0.79 7.49 -0.25
N THR A 19 1.30 7.71 -1.44
CA THR A 19 1.17 6.78 -2.57
C THR A 19 2.48 6.03 -2.73
N VAL A 20 2.43 4.70 -2.80
CA VAL A 20 3.62 3.90 -3.12
C VAL A 20 3.46 3.34 -4.52
N VAL A 21 4.24 3.87 -5.45
CA VAL A 21 4.36 3.35 -6.81
C VAL A 21 5.35 2.18 -6.78
N ILE A 22 4.93 1.04 -7.30
CA ILE A 22 5.78 -0.14 -7.42
C ILE A 22 6.32 -0.17 -8.84
N GLU A 23 7.58 0.23 -8.98
CA GLU A 23 8.31 0.11 -10.24
C GLU A 23 9.05 -1.23 -10.30
N ASP A 24 9.67 -1.48 -11.44
CA ASP A 24 10.31 -2.77 -11.70
C ASP A 24 11.44 -3.03 -10.70
N THR A 25 12.27 -2.01 -10.41
CA THR A 25 13.45 -2.12 -9.54
C THR A 25 13.31 -1.48 -8.17
N HIS A 26 12.32 -0.61 -7.96
CA HIS A 26 12.19 0.18 -6.74
C HIS A 26 10.75 0.54 -6.39
N TYR A 27 10.56 0.95 -5.15
CA TYR A 27 9.36 1.60 -4.67
C TYR A 27 9.61 3.11 -4.63
N ARG A 28 8.73 3.88 -5.26
CA ARG A 28 8.70 5.34 -5.15
C ARG A 28 7.56 5.72 -4.22
N ILE A 29 7.87 6.45 -3.15
CA ILE A 29 6.88 6.93 -2.18
C ILE A 29 6.64 8.41 -2.42
N LEU A 30 5.39 8.77 -2.65
CA LEU A 30 4.94 10.12 -2.95
C LEU A 30 3.96 10.63 -1.88
N HIS A 31 3.90 11.95 -1.73
CA HIS A 31 2.79 12.64 -1.06
C HIS A 31 2.27 13.73 -1.99
N GLY A 32 1.12 13.48 -2.62
CA GLY A 32 0.70 14.30 -3.76
C GLY A 32 1.71 14.15 -4.90
N GLU A 33 2.28 15.27 -5.34
CA GLU A 33 3.32 15.33 -6.38
C GLU A 33 4.75 15.24 -5.81
N ASP A 34 4.91 15.38 -4.49
CA ASP A 34 6.22 15.38 -3.85
C ASP A 34 6.77 13.97 -3.68
N GLU A 35 7.98 13.71 -4.19
CA GLU A 35 8.71 12.48 -3.91
C GLU A 35 9.31 12.51 -2.50
N LEU A 36 8.84 11.61 -1.62
CA LEU A 36 9.33 11.48 -0.26
C LEU A 36 10.56 10.59 -0.17
N ALA A 37 10.56 9.49 -0.94
CA ALA A 37 11.66 8.54 -0.94
C ALA A 37 11.59 7.57 -2.12
N VAL A 38 12.77 7.12 -2.54
CA VAL A 38 12.96 5.95 -3.41
C VAL A 38 13.68 4.84 -2.63
N ARG A 39 13.19 3.60 -2.77
CA ARG A 39 13.73 2.42 -2.08
C ARG A 39 13.84 1.23 -3.04
N PRO A 40 15.02 0.61 -3.20
CA PRO A 40 15.17 -0.55 -4.07
C PRO A 40 14.31 -1.71 -3.59
N ARG A 41 13.80 -2.51 -4.53
CA ARG A 41 13.08 -3.74 -4.25
C ARG A 41 14.08 -4.82 -3.88
N LYS A 42 13.88 -5.44 -2.71
CA LYS A 42 14.65 -6.63 -2.31
C LYS A 42 14.28 -7.87 -3.12
N ASN A 43 13.09 -7.88 -3.73
CA ASN A 43 12.60 -8.96 -4.58
C ASN A 43 11.89 -8.36 -5.81
N LEU A 44 12.41 -8.69 -7.00
CA LEU A 44 11.91 -8.23 -8.30
C LEU A 44 10.76 -9.10 -8.84
N GLY A 45 10.52 -10.27 -8.25
CA GLY A 45 9.39 -11.13 -8.62
C GLY A 45 8.02 -10.46 -8.38
N PRO A 46 6.93 -11.03 -8.93
CA PRO A 46 5.60 -10.44 -8.84
C PRO A 46 5.17 -10.11 -7.41
N ILE A 47 4.46 -8.98 -7.24
CA ILE A 47 3.93 -8.58 -5.93
C ILE A 47 2.63 -9.35 -5.67
N SER A 48 2.67 -10.28 -4.72
CA SER A 48 1.52 -11.11 -4.37
C SER A 48 0.84 -10.72 -3.06
N ARG A 49 1.45 -9.85 -2.25
CA ARG A 49 0.96 -9.49 -0.90
C ARG A 49 1.23 -8.04 -0.56
N LEU A 50 0.16 -7.37 -0.12
CA LEU A 50 0.19 -6.03 0.46
C LEU A 50 -0.37 -6.12 1.88
N TYR A 51 0.37 -5.58 2.85
CA TYR A 51 -0.07 -5.57 4.24
C TYR A 51 0.22 -4.21 4.86
N VAL A 52 -0.83 -3.51 5.28
CA VAL A 52 -0.74 -2.22 5.96
C VAL A 52 -1.19 -2.42 7.40
N LYS A 53 -0.43 -1.84 8.35
CA LYS A 53 -0.73 -1.89 9.78
C LYS A 53 -0.48 -0.50 10.35
N GLY A 54 -1.45 0.04 11.08
CA GLY A 54 -1.35 1.33 11.74
C GLY A 54 -2.65 1.70 12.46
N MET A 55 -2.61 2.78 13.23
CA MET A 55 -3.83 3.37 13.79
C MET A 55 -4.68 3.93 12.65
N GLY A 56 -5.95 3.52 12.56
CA GLY A 56 -6.86 3.94 11.48
C GLY A 56 -6.78 3.14 10.18
N THR A 57 -5.95 2.09 10.09
CA THR A 57 -5.93 1.21 8.90
C THR A 57 -7.09 0.20 9.01
N GLN A 58 -8.24 0.49 8.40
CA GLN A 58 -9.33 -0.48 8.31
C GLN A 58 -8.92 -1.69 7.48
N LYS A 59 -9.33 -2.89 7.91
CA LYS A 59 -9.40 -4.09 7.06
C LYS A 59 -10.66 -4.02 6.22
N ASP A 60 -10.85 -2.94 5.46
CA ASP A 60 -11.92 -2.97 4.48
C ASP A 60 -11.42 -3.92 3.39
N ARG A 61 -11.94 -5.16 3.42
CA ARG A 61 -11.92 -6.04 2.25
C ARG A 61 -12.33 -5.14 1.11
N GLN A 62 -11.45 -5.00 0.13
CA GLN A 62 -11.77 -4.33 -1.11
C GLN A 62 -13.00 -5.06 -1.68
N GLY A 63 -14.18 -4.50 -1.42
CA GLY A 63 -15.44 -5.08 -1.83
C GLY A 63 -15.40 -5.12 -3.34
N SER A 64 -15.48 -6.32 -3.90
CA SER A 64 -15.73 -6.45 -5.33
C SER A 64 -17.05 -5.74 -5.61
N PRO A 65 -17.16 -4.89 -6.64
CA PRO A 65 -18.42 -4.24 -7.00
C PRO A 65 -19.58 -5.22 -7.26
N ASP A 66 -19.28 -6.51 -7.44
CA ASP A 66 -20.21 -7.56 -7.85
C ASP A 66 -20.87 -8.34 -6.71
N ASP A 67 -20.72 -7.95 -5.44
CA ASP A 67 -21.47 -8.59 -4.33
C ASP A 67 -22.95 -8.20 -4.37
N LYS A 68 -23.71 -8.89 -5.23
CA LYS A 68 -25.17 -8.80 -5.33
C LYS A 68 -25.78 -9.28 -4.01
N PRO A 69 -26.65 -8.51 -3.33
CA PRO A 69 -27.32 -9.00 -2.14
C PRO A 69 -28.23 -10.17 -2.52
N SER A 70 -27.92 -11.35 -1.99
CA SER A 70 -28.79 -12.52 -2.07
C SER A 70 -30.14 -12.15 -1.43
N ARG A 71 -31.19 -12.07 -2.27
CA ARG A 71 -32.57 -11.96 -1.80
C ARG A 71 -32.88 -13.23 -1.01
N LYS A 72 -33.01 -13.11 0.31
CA LYS A 72 -33.66 -14.14 1.12
C LYS A 72 -35.16 -14.07 0.87
N SER A 73 -35.71 -15.17 0.35
CA SER A 73 -37.14 -15.48 0.31
C SER A 73 -37.68 -15.80 1.69
#